data_AF-A0A7X9KRQ7-F1
#
_entry.id   AF-A0A7X9KRQ7-F1
#
_cell.length_a   1.000
_cell.length_b   1.000
_cell.length_c   1.000
_cell.angle_alpha   90.00
_cell.angle_beta   90.00
_cell.angle_gamma   90.00
#
_symmetry.space_group_name_H-M   'P 1'
#
loop_
_entity.id
_entity.type
_entity.pdbx_description
1 polymer ?
#
loop_
_entity_poly.entity_id
_entity_poly.type
_entity_poly.pdbx_seq_one_letter_code
_entity_poly.pdbx_strand_id
1 'polypeptide(L)'
;MGFNVSTSGSNSIAMGDNTSATGENSIAMGRSSTSGGETSTAIGWVTTASGNYSTAIGNHVSTNNQNGSFIIGDNSTTTVLNSANINNFRARFAGGYKLFTSADLSTGCTLFAGDNAWTTGSSVYTKENFAAVNGEDFLQKISRFNLTSWNYKTQDPKTFRHYGPMAQDFYAAFG
;
A
#
# COMPACT_ATOMS: atom_id res chain seq x y z
N MET A 1 4.56 28.60 -12.74
CA MET A 1 4.22 29.77 -11.91
C MET A 1 4.86 29.60 -10.54
N GLY A 2 5.54 30.60 -10.00
CA GLY A 2 6.17 30.54 -8.66
C GLY A 2 7.61 31.04 -8.61
N PHE A 3 8.30 30.84 -7.48
CA PHE A 3 9.68 31.28 -7.25
C PHE A 3 10.64 30.11 -7.45
N ASN A 4 11.73 30.31 -8.22
CA ASN A 4 12.73 29.29 -8.52
C ASN A 4 12.13 27.98 -9.10
N VAL A 5 11.36 28.11 -10.18
CA VAL A 5 10.68 27.00 -10.85
C VAL A 5 11.45 26.60 -12.11
N SER A 6 11.77 25.32 -12.27
CA SER A 6 12.43 24.76 -13.45
C SER A 6 11.55 23.73 -14.16
N THR A 7 11.44 23.85 -15.48
CA THR A 7 10.72 22.92 -16.36
C THR A 7 11.58 22.62 -17.56
N SER A 8 12.17 21.44 -17.63
CA SER A 8 13.04 21.02 -18.74
C SER A 8 12.56 19.75 -19.45
N GLY A 9 11.62 19.01 -18.86
CA GLY A 9 11.00 17.87 -19.52
C GLY A 9 10.01 18.30 -20.59
N SER A 10 9.94 17.58 -21.71
CA SER A 10 8.87 17.82 -22.70
C SER A 10 7.51 17.60 -22.05
N ASN A 11 6.54 18.49 -22.32
CA ASN A 11 5.18 18.43 -21.78
C ASN A 11 5.12 18.43 -20.24
N SER A 12 6.16 18.91 -19.56
CA SER A 12 6.22 18.95 -18.10
C SER A 12 5.51 20.16 -17.49
N ILE A 13 5.10 20.04 -16.23
CA ILE A 13 4.44 21.09 -15.45
C ILE A 13 5.20 21.26 -14.14
N ALA A 14 5.63 22.49 -13.83
CA ALA A 14 6.11 22.84 -12.49
C ALA A 14 5.43 24.10 -11.92
N MET A 15 5.06 24.05 -10.64
CA MET A 15 4.37 25.13 -9.95
C MET A 15 4.68 25.19 -8.45
N GLY A 16 5.03 26.38 -7.95
CA GLY A 16 5.25 26.63 -6.52
C GLY A 16 6.63 27.21 -6.20
N ASP A 17 7.21 26.83 -5.07
CA ASP A 17 8.49 27.36 -4.59
C ASP A 17 9.60 26.31 -4.72
N ASN A 18 10.67 26.61 -5.45
CA ASN A 18 11.81 25.70 -5.63
C ASN A 18 11.39 24.32 -6.20
N THR A 19 10.59 24.32 -7.28
CA THR A 19 10.08 23.09 -7.91
C THR A 19 10.78 22.80 -9.23
N SER A 20 11.04 21.53 -9.53
CA SER A 20 11.71 21.11 -10.76
C SER A 20 11.00 19.94 -11.44
N ALA A 21 10.54 20.11 -12.67
CA ALA A 21 9.98 19.05 -13.50
C ALA A 21 10.91 18.79 -14.70
N THR A 22 11.74 17.74 -14.59
CA THR A 22 12.79 17.42 -15.59
C THR A 22 12.47 16.19 -16.42
N GLY A 23 11.56 15.33 -15.96
CA GLY A 23 11.10 14.17 -16.72
C GLY A 23 10.10 14.57 -17.81
N GLU A 24 10.09 13.83 -18.93
CA GLU A 24 9.05 13.97 -19.95
C GLU A 24 7.67 13.68 -19.34
N ASN A 25 6.64 14.47 -19.68
CA ASN A 25 5.28 14.37 -19.13
C ASN A 25 5.20 14.46 -17.59
N SER A 26 6.22 15.02 -16.92
CA SER A 26 6.30 15.04 -15.46
C SER A 26 5.57 16.23 -14.83
N ILE A 27 5.13 16.07 -13.57
CA ILE A 27 4.41 17.11 -12.82
C ILE A 27 5.08 17.33 -11.45
N ALA A 28 5.59 18.54 -11.19
CA ALA A 28 6.15 18.95 -9.91
C ALA A 28 5.38 20.13 -9.30
N MET A 29 4.65 19.92 -8.20
CA MET A 29 3.86 21.00 -7.57
C MET A 29 4.06 21.10 -6.06
N GLY A 30 4.24 22.32 -5.54
CA GLY A 30 4.35 22.58 -4.10
C GLY A 30 5.64 23.31 -3.73
N ARG A 31 6.35 22.85 -2.69
CA ARG A 31 7.60 23.47 -2.21
C ARG A 31 8.72 22.45 -2.19
N SER A 32 9.84 22.75 -2.84
CA SER A 32 10.99 21.83 -2.91
C SER A 32 10.61 20.46 -3.49
N SER A 33 9.75 20.46 -4.51
CA SER A 33 9.26 19.25 -5.17
C SER A 33 9.97 19.01 -6.50
N THR A 34 10.45 17.79 -6.71
CA THR A 34 11.18 17.40 -7.92
C THR A 34 10.53 16.20 -8.59
N SER A 35 10.12 16.35 -9.84
CA SER A 35 9.62 15.26 -10.68
C SER A 35 10.66 14.97 -11.77
N GLY A 36 11.46 13.93 -11.55
CA GLY A 36 12.65 13.62 -12.34
C GLY A 36 12.47 12.49 -13.35
N GLY A 37 11.56 11.54 -13.08
CA GLY A 37 11.30 10.41 -13.96
C GLY A 37 10.34 10.73 -15.11
N GLU A 38 10.38 9.94 -16.18
CA GLU A 38 9.37 9.99 -17.25
C GLU A 38 7.98 9.72 -16.67
N THR A 39 6.98 10.53 -17.03
CA THR A 39 5.58 10.43 -16.54
C THR A 39 5.49 10.41 -15.01
N SER A 40 6.46 11.03 -14.32
CA SER A 40 6.47 11.09 -12.86
C SER A 40 5.58 12.22 -12.32
N THR A 41 5.11 12.08 -11.09
CA THR A 41 4.34 13.13 -10.40
C THR A 41 4.85 13.33 -8.98
N ALA A 42 5.30 14.54 -8.63
CA ALA A 42 5.74 14.95 -7.31
C ALA A 42 4.89 16.13 -6.80
N ILE A 43 4.09 15.94 -5.75
CA ILE A 43 3.19 16.98 -5.21
C ILE A 43 3.34 17.10 -3.69
N GLY A 44 3.74 18.27 -3.17
CA GLY A 44 3.73 18.56 -1.73
C GLY A 44 4.93 19.37 -1.23
N TRP A 45 5.46 19.03 -0.06
CA TRP A 45 6.65 19.69 0.50
C TRP A 45 7.79 18.68 0.68
N VAL A 46 8.93 18.93 0.02
CA VAL A 46 10.08 18.01 -0.04
C VAL A 46 9.67 16.64 -0.60
N THR A 47 9.20 16.64 -1.84
CA THR A 47 8.72 15.42 -2.53
C THR A 47 9.53 15.14 -3.78
N THR A 48 10.04 13.93 -3.95
CA THR A 48 10.87 13.56 -5.11
C THR A 48 10.29 12.33 -5.83
N ALA A 49 9.82 12.51 -7.06
CA ALA A 49 9.40 11.41 -7.93
C ALA A 49 10.47 11.17 -9.01
N SER A 50 11.51 10.41 -8.70
CA SER A 50 12.68 10.22 -9.58
C SER A 50 12.66 8.92 -10.39
N GLY A 51 11.79 7.95 -10.05
CA GLY A 51 11.56 6.77 -10.90
C GLY A 51 10.60 7.06 -12.07
N ASN A 52 10.73 6.33 -13.17
CA ASN A 52 9.79 6.43 -14.30
C ASN A 52 8.41 5.89 -13.89
N TYR A 53 7.34 6.52 -14.36
CA TYR A 53 5.96 6.21 -14.02
C TYR A 53 5.67 6.23 -12.50
N SER A 54 6.44 7.01 -11.73
CA SER A 54 6.35 7.04 -10.27
C SER A 54 5.58 8.25 -9.76
N THR A 55 4.91 8.11 -8.61
CA THR A 55 4.11 9.16 -7.98
C THR A 55 4.53 9.34 -6.52
N ALA A 56 4.86 10.56 -6.12
CA ALA A 56 5.22 10.96 -4.77
C ALA A 56 4.34 12.12 -4.29
N ILE A 57 3.54 11.92 -3.24
CA ILE A 57 2.61 12.95 -2.75
C ILE A 57 2.73 13.12 -1.23
N GLY A 58 2.75 14.37 -0.75
CA GLY A 58 2.68 14.70 0.68
C GLY A 58 3.93 15.40 1.22
N ASN A 59 4.42 14.97 2.38
CA ASN A 59 5.53 15.64 3.07
C ASN A 59 6.73 14.69 3.27
N HIS A 60 7.92 15.11 2.82
CA HIS A 60 9.16 14.33 2.94
C HIS A 60 9.01 12.88 2.43
N VAL A 61 8.75 12.73 1.12
CA VAL A 61 8.62 11.43 0.44
C VAL A 61 9.46 11.36 -0.84
N SER A 62 9.98 10.18 -1.16
CA SER A 62 10.80 9.96 -2.35
C SER A 62 10.56 8.59 -2.98
N THR A 63 10.35 8.54 -4.30
CA THR A 63 10.28 7.26 -5.04
C THR A 63 11.65 6.62 -5.25
N ASN A 64 12.74 7.31 -4.88
CA ASN A 64 14.09 6.75 -4.77
C ASN A 64 14.52 5.95 -6.02
N ASN A 65 14.28 6.53 -7.21
CA ASN A 65 14.56 5.95 -8.53
C ASN A 65 13.81 4.64 -8.85
N GLN A 66 12.81 4.26 -8.06
CA GLN A 66 12.05 3.03 -8.30
C GLN A 66 10.88 3.28 -9.26
N ASN A 67 10.95 2.62 -10.42
CA ASN A 67 9.92 2.71 -11.45
C ASN A 67 8.57 2.16 -10.98
N GLY A 68 7.48 2.79 -11.39
CA GLY A 68 6.11 2.40 -11.05
C GLY A 68 5.76 2.51 -9.56
N SER A 69 6.60 3.17 -8.76
CA SER A 69 6.36 3.33 -7.33
C SER A 69 5.31 4.42 -7.05
N PHE A 70 4.40 4.15 -6.12
CA PHE A 70 3.43 5.12 -5.61
C PHE A 70 3.66 5.32 -4.11
N ILE A 71 4.02 6.54 -3.71
CA ILE A 71 4.35 6.87 -2.32
C ILE A 71 3.57 8.08 -1.81
N ILE A 72 3.00 7.94 -0.61
CA ILE A 72 2.25 9.01 0.08
C ILE A 72 2.72 9.18 1.53
N GLY A 73 2.82 10.42 2.01
CA GLY A 73 3.35 10.69 3.35
C GLY A 73 2.70 11.88 4.06
N ASP A 74 2.42 11.69 5.35
CA ASP A 74 1.91 12.71 6.25
C ASP A 74 2.99 13.68 6.76
N ASN A 75 2.57 14.73 7.49
CA ASN A 75 3.43 15.76 8.07
C ASN A 75 4.01 15.38 9.45
N SER A 76 4.00 14.09 9.82
CA SER A 76 4.40 13.67 11.18
C SER A 76 5.90 13.79 11.45
N THR A 77 6.73 13.87 10.41
CA THR A 77 8.19 13.89 10.53
C THR A 77 8.83 14.50 9.29
N THR A 78 10.09 14.94 9.42
CA THR A 78 10.95 15.36 8.31
C THR A 78 11.78 14.21 7.74
N THR A 79 11.74 13.02 8.36
CA THR A 79 12.42 11.84 7.81
C THR A 79 11.80 11.46 6.47
N VAL A 80 12.64 11.36 5.43
CA VAL A 80 12.16 11.01 4.08
C VAL A 80 11.72 9.55 4.04
N LEU A 81 10.44 9.31 3.75
CA LEU A 81 9.97 7.97 3.38
C LEU A 81 10.47 7.67 1.96
N ASN A 82 11.30 6.66 1.82
CA ASN A 82 11.84 6.24 0.52
C ASN A 82 11.12 4.98 0.03
N SER A 83 10.95 4.83 -1.27
CA SER A 83 10.61 3.55 -1.88
C SER A 83 11.81 2.59 -1.92
N ALA A 84 11.55 1.29 -1.80
CA ALA A 84 12.61 0.26 -1.82
C ALA A 84 12.55 -0.67 -3.02
N ASN A 85 11.39 -0.82 -3.67
CA ASN A 85 11.21 -1.77 -4.78
C ASN A 85 10.51 -1.06 -5.94
N ILE A 86 10.71 -1.54 -7.16
CA ILE A 86 9.89 -1.16 -8.30
C ILE A 86 8.43 -1.62 -8.08
N ASN A 87 7.47 -0.91 -8.68
CA ASN A 87 6.03 -1.23 -8.66
C ASN A 87 5.45 -1.40 -7.24
N ASN A 88 5.93 -0.61 -6.26
CA ASN A 88 5.47 -0.70 -4.88
C ASN A 88 4.55 0.45 -4.48
N PHE A 89 3.56 0.15 -3.64
CA PHE A 89 2.84 1.16 -2.86
C PHE A 89 3.53 1.37 -1.51
N ARG A 90 3.69 2.61 -1.05
CA ARG A 90 4.19 2.97 0.29
C ARG A 90 3.42 4.14 0.87
N ALA A 91 3.08 4.05 2.15
CA ALA A 91 2.34 5.08 2.85
C ALA A 91 2.90 5.29 4.25
N ARG A 92 3.01 6.55 4.70
CA ARG A 92 3.26 6.90 6.11
C ARG A 92 2.14 7.82 6.61
N PHE A 93 1.44 7.33 7.63
CA PHE A 93 0.44 8.08 8.38
C PHE A 93 0.61 7.72 9.86
N ALA A 94 1.26 8.58 10.64
CA ALA A 94 1.54 8.32 12.05
C ALA A 94 0.26 8.21 12.90
N GLY A 95 -0.83 8.83 12.45
CA GLY A 95 -2.16 8.68 13.05
C GLY A 95 -2.87 7.37 12.68
N GLY A 96 -2.28 6.52 11.85
CA GLY A 96 -2.91 5.31 11.31
C GLY A 96 -3.59 5.53 9.96
N TYR A 97 -4.17 4.46 9.41
CA TYR A 97 -4.90 4.47 8.15
C TYR A 97 -6.15 3.59 8.22
N LYS A 98 -7.19 3.98 7.47
CA LYS A 98 -8.42 3.19 7.31
C LYS A 98 -8.72 3.02 5.84
N LEU A 99 -8.98 1.77 5.43
CA LEU A 99 -9.41 1.42 4.08
C LEU A 99 -10.86 0.96 4.13
N PHE A 100 -11.73 1.61 3.38
CA PHE A 100 -13.13 1.22 3.26
C PHE A 100 -13.34 0.33 2.04
N THR A 101 -14.18 -0.69 2.20
CA THR A 101 -14.64 -1.60 1.13
C THR A 101 -16.14 -1.42 0.86
N SER A 102 -16.73 -0.36 1.41
CA SER A 102 -18.15 -0.01 1.30
C SER A 102 -18.29 1.48 1.01
N ALA A 103 -19.26 1.86 0.18
CA ALA A 103 -19.48 3.25 -0.21
C ALA A 103 -20.01 4.12 0.94
N ASP A 104 -20.69 3.52 1.92
CA ASP A 104 -21.25 4.19 3.10
C ASP A 104 -20.25 4.31 4.26
N LEU A 105 -19.00 3.89 4.06
CA LEU A 105 -17.91 3.92 5.04
C LEU A 105 -18.17 3.04 6.29
N SER A 106 -19.07 2.06 6.21
CA SER A 106 -19.39 1.17 7.34
C SER A 106 -18.39 0.02 7.51
N THR A 107 -17.87 -0.48 6.39
CA THR A 107 -17.06 -1.70 6.29
C THR A 107 -15.66 -1.38 5.77
N GLY A 108 -14.64 -1.94 6.43
CA GLY A 108 -13.24 -1.73 6.09
C GLY A 108 -12.25 -2.33 7.09
N CYS A 109 -10.97 -2.04 6.89
CA CYS A 109 -9.87 -2.41 7.77
C CYS A 109 -9.19 -1.16 8.31
N THR A 110 -8.77 -1.17 9.57
CA THR A 110 -8.09 -0.05 10.23
C THR A 110 -6.73 -0.49 10.78
N LEU A 111 -5.68 0.30 10.58
CA LEU A 111 -4.46 0.24 11.37
C LEU A 111 -4.40 1.50 12.22
N PHE A 112 -4.49 1.38 13.55
CA PHE A 112 -4.40 2.54 14.43
C PHE A 112 -2.95 3.03 14.56
N ALA A 113 -2.77 4.22 15.12
CA ALA A 113 -1.46 4.78 15.41
C ALA A 113 -0.61 3.79 16.25
N GLY A 114 0.53 3.37 15.72
CA GLY A 114 1.45 2.45 16.40
C GLY A 114 1.12 0.95 16.25
N ASP A 115 0.01 0.59 15.60
CA ASP A 115 -0.30 -0.81 15.33
C ASP A 115 0.66 -1.41 14.28
N ASN A 116 0.81 -2.74 14.31
CA ASN A 116 1.62 -3.50 13.34
C ASN A 116 0.79 -4.44 12.46
N ALA A 117 -0.52 -4.56 12.70
CA ALA A 117 -1.41 -5.45 11.96
C ALA A 117 -2.79 -4.81 11.78
N TRP A 118 -3.40 -5.05 10.63
CA TRP A 118 -4.75 -4.57 10.33
C TRP A 118 -5.76 -5.15 11.32
N THR A 119 -6.57 -4.27 11.88
CA THR A 119 -7.75 -4.63 12.67
C THR A 119 -8.99 -4.61 11.78
N THR A 120 -9.69 -5.73 11.75
CA THR A 120 -11.04 -5.83 11.19
C THR A 120 -12.03 -5.73 12.34
N GLY A 121 -13.14 -5.01 12.14
CA GLY A 121 -14.18 -4.89 13.15
C GLY A 121 -14.69 -6.27 13.59
N SER A 122 -14.41 -6.66 14.84
CA SER A 122 -14.84 -7.93 15.41
C SER A 122 -15.69 -7.68 16.65
N SER A 123 -16.87 -7.10 16.42
CA SER A 123 -17.86 -6.87 17.47
C SER A 123 -19.04 -7.82 17.32
N VAL A 124 -19.55 -8.35 18.43
CA VAL A 124 -20.81 -9.12 18.41
C VAL A 124 -22.00 -8.24 18.03
N TYR A 125 -21.93 -6.93 18.25
CA TYR A 125 -22.97 -5.98 17.86
C TYR A 125 -22.95 -5.66 16.37
N THR A 126 -21.90 -6.05 15.65
CA THR A 126 -21.78 -5.88 14.20
C THR A 126 -21.91 -7.22 13.45
N LYS A 127 -22.35 -8.28 14.14
CA LYS A 127 -22.48 -9.65 13.62
C LYS A 127 -23.84 -10.20 14.05
N GLU A 128 -24.41 -11.09 13.24
CA GLU A 128 -25.71 -11.70 13.48
C GLU A 128 -25.70 -13.18 13.06
N ASN A 129 -26.79 -13.90 13.32
CA ASN A 129 -26.96 -15.32 12.97
C ASN A 129 -25.95 -16.27 13.65
N PHE A 130 -25.66 -16.04 14.93
CA PHE A 130 -24.81 -16.94 15.72
C PHE A 130 -25.48 -18.31 15.91
N ALA A 131 -24.82 -19.37 15.46
CA ALA A 131 -25.21 -20.75 15.73
C ALA A 131 -24.18 -21.41 16.66
N ALA A 132 -24.65 -22.21 17.61
CA ALA A 132 -23.77 -23.00 18.46
C ALA A 132 -23.07 -24.08 17.63
N VAL A 133 -21.77 -24.25 17.85
CA VAL A 133 -20.94 -25.29 17.22
C VAL A 133 -20.49 -26.30 18.26
N ASN A 134 -20.57 -27.60 17.93
CA ASN A 134 -20.01 -28.66 18.76
C ASN A 134 -18.49 -28.71 18.54
N GLY A 135 -17.71 -28.34 19.56
CA GLY A 135 -16.26 -28.27 19.47
C GLY A 135 -15.59 -29.60 19.15
N GLU A 136 -16.15 -30.73 19.61
CA GLU A 136 -15.58 -32.05 19.36
C GLU A 136 -15.78 -32.47 17.89
N ASP A 137 -16.99 -32.31 17.35
CA ASP A 137 -17.26 -32.53 15.92
C ASP A 137 -16.39 -31.63 15.03
N PHE A 138 -16.20 -30.37 15.46
CA PHE A 138 -15.34 -29.42 14.76
C PHE A 138 -13.87 -29.89 14.71
N LEU A 139 -13.32 -30.34 15.85
CA LEU A 139 -11.95 -30.86 15.91
C LEU A 139 -11.79 -32.14 15.10
N GLN A 140 -12.77 -33.05 15.13
CA GLN A 140 -12.76 -34.29 14.34
C GLN A 140 -12.82 -34.02 12.83
N LYS A 141 -13.50 -32.95 12.41
CA LYS A 141 -13.51 -32.51 11.01
C LYS A 141 -12.14 -31.95 10.59
N ILE A 142 -11.54 -31.09 11.41
CA ILE A 142 -10.19 -30.55 11.16
C ILE A 142 -9.14 -31.65 11.12
N SER A 143 -9.23 -32.65 12.00
CA SER A 143 -8.24 -33.74 12.05
C SER A 143 -8.20 -34.59 10.78
N ARG A 144 -9.21 -34.46 9.91
CA ARG A 144 -9.31 -35.17 8.61
C ARG A 144 -8.83 -34.33 7.44
N PHE A 145 -8.38 -33.10 7.67
CA PHE A 145 -7.84 -32.25 6.61
C PHE A 145 -6.61 -32.88 5.98
N ASN A 146 -6.50 -32.78 4.66
CA ASN A 146 -5.29 -33.17 3.96
C ASN A 146 -4.23 -32.06 4.08
N LEU A 147 -3.50 -32.06 5.19
CA LEU A 147 -2.44 -31.07 5.44
C LEU A 147 -1.26 -31.30 4.51
N THR A 148 -1.01 -30.36 3.61
CA THR A 148 0.06 -30.46 2.62
C THR A 148 1.00 -29.25 2.67
N SER A 149 2.18 -29.41 2.08
CA SER A 149 3.08 -28.30 1.79
C SER A 149 3.02 -27.98 0.30
N TRP A 150 3.06 -26.71 -0.06
CA TRP A 150 2.79 -26.25 -1.42
C TRP A 150 3.52 -24.94 -1.74
N ASN A 151 3.56 -24.60 -3.03
CA ASN A 151 4.00 -23.30 -3.54
C ASN A 151 3.05 -22.92 -4.69
N TYR A 152 2.89 -21.63 -4.99
CA TYR A 152 2.11 -21.24 -6.16
C TYR A 152 2.81 -21.73 -7.44
N LYS A 153 2.02 -22.02 -8.49
CA LYS A 153 2.55 -22.48 -9.79
C LYS A 153 3.59 -21.54 -10.39
N THR A 154 3.55 -20.26 -10.04
CA THR A 154 4.44 -19.19 -10.51
C THR A 154 5.59 -18.87 -9.55
N GLN A 155 5.68 -19.56 -8.41
CA GLN A 155 6.76 -19.36 -7.42
C GLN A 155 7.91 -20.35 -7.64
N ASP A 156 9.14 -19.89 -7.41
CA ASP A 156 10.32 -20.76 -7.32
C ASP A 156 10.17 -21.70 -6.09
N PRO A 157 10.10 -23.03 -6.29
CA PRO A 157 9.99 -24.00 -5.19
C PRO A 157 11.18 -23.99 -4.22
N LYS A 158 12.33 -23.42 -4.60
CA LYS A 158 13.51 -23.30 -3.72
C LYS A 158 13.41 -22.13 -2.74
N THR A 159 12.63 -21.10 -3.09
CA THR A 159 12.51 -19.88 -2.27
C THR A 159 11.22 -19.87 -1.45
N PHE A 160 10.14 -20.46 -1.97
CA PHE A 160 8.83 -20.37 -1.36
C PHE A 160 8.28 -21.76 -1.02
N ARG A 161 7.93 -21.93 0.25
CA ARG A 161 7.19 -23.09 0.73
C ARG A 161 6.15 -22.63 1.75
N HIS A 162 4.90 -23.00 1.50
CA HIS A 162 3.77 -22.78 2.38
C HIS A 162 3.30 -24.12 2.94
N TYR A 163 2.58 -24.08 4.06
CA TYR A 163 2.02 -25.26 4.73
C TYR A 163 0.59 -24.97 5.12
N GLY A 164 -0.32 -25.90 4.84
CA GLY A 164 -1.69 -25.80 5.28
C GLY A 164 -2.69 -26.62 4.46
N PRO A 165 -3.94 -26.66 4.91
CA PRO A 165 -5.05 -27.19 4.12
C PRO A 165 -5.40 -26.24 2.97
N MET A 166 -6.24 -26.72 2.05
CA MET A 166 -6.83 -25.93 0.97
C MET A 166 -8.25 -25.50 1.33
N ALA A 167 -8.77 -24.49 0.64
CA ALA A 167 -10.16 -24.04 0.84
C ALA A 167 -11.17 -25.18 0.60
N GLN A 168 -10.83 -26.14 -0.27
CA GLN A 168 -11.63 -27.34 -0.53
C GLN A 168 -11.75 -28.25 0.69
N ASP A 169 -10.72 -28.36 1.55
CA ASP A 169 -10.80 -29.15 2.78
C ASP A 169 -11.80 -28.51 3.77
N PHE A 170 -11.76 -27.18 3.89
CA PHE A 170 -12.73 -26.43 4.69
C PHE A 170 -14.15 -26.59 4.15
N TYR A 171 -14.34 -26.44 2.84
CA TYR A 171 -15.65 -26.60 2.22
C TYR A 171 -16.19 -28.03 2.38
N ALA A 172 -15.35 -29.06 2.18
CA ALA A 172 -15.78 -30.45 2.36
C ALA A 172 -16.18 -30.77 3.81
N ALA A 173 -15.64 -30.05 4.80
CA ALA A 173 -15.93 -30.26 6.22
C ALA A 173 -17.07 -29.39 6.77
N PHE A 174 -17.23 -28.17 6.27
CA PHE A 174 -18.08 -27.12 6.87
C PHE A 174 -18.99 -26.38 5.88
N GLY A 175 -18.82 -26.60 4.57
CA GLY A 175 -19.53 -25.91 3.49
C GLY A 175 -20.87 -26.53 3.13
#